data_AF-A0A7S1X909-F1
#
_entry.id   AF-A0A7S1X909-F1
#
_cell.length_a   1.000
_cell.length_b   1.000
_cell.length_c   1.000
_cell.angle_alpha   90.00
_cell.angle_beta   90.00
_cell.angle_gamma   90.00
#
_symmetry.space_group_name_H-M   'P 1'
#
loop_
_entity.id
_entity.type
_entity.pdbx_description
1 polymer ?
#
loop_
_entity_poly.entity_id
_entity_poly.type
_entity_poly.pdbx_seq_one_letter_code
_entity_poly.pdbx_strand_id
1 'polypeptide(L)'
;ESAAATSEPFTMDEESRKRRQEELAEQLRQFEELEALVRDHDDFFFTGSRGKPSAWVQQLRKGYDAVVSSNTLAFDEFEARDAEEMYRKKAEAARMFELRFQSGPKNSKMAENFFFHLEELHAARPYFRPPAASQLRDKYERRPWSLADGGEQVFGKPAWSLEKSVFARRKQESDAKNFYDTPKLLERQVELDWTRVVAKKRFVKLIRMADHDIAVGSQSLNEELDEIHNVVQNNFMTIRSAFTYFCAKGSNIGEACFSMKINNWNTFCREVGLVDPLSATCNSGALNAMFLATNYEDGDAMSQREQEENNDNALMRFEWIEILVRVAIAKFIQDKRMTEDISTAMEYLCRYHLDTMPAEATLDVNVFRRTRFYSEEMDLLLRKYSDFLESVFRCYKAKNSSRYFW
;
A
#
# COMPACT_ATOMS: atom_id res chain seq x y z
N GLU A 1 -49.43 26.04 3.81
CA GLU A 1 -49.15 26.30 5.24
C GLU A 1 -48.21 25.22 5.76
N SER A 2 -47.18 25.65 6.49
CA SER A 2 -46.00 24.86 6.86
C SER A 2 -46.24 23.91 8.03
N ALA A 3 -45.69 22.70 7.94
CA ALA A 3 -45.34 21.89 9.10
C ALA A 3 -43.83 21.63 9.07
N ALA A 4 -43.09 22.43 9.85
CA ALA A 4 -41.66 22.25 10.09
C ALA A 4 -41.49 21.16 11.16
N ALA A 5 -40.88 20.03 10.79
CA ALA A 5 -40.36 19.05 11.73
C ALA A 5 -38.86 19.29 11.89
N THR A 6 -38.49 19.98 12.98
CA THR A 6 -37.11 20.12 13.45
C THR A 6 -36.65 18.80 14.05
N SER A 7 -35.70 18.12 13.40
CA SER A 7 -35.00 16.96 13.96
C SER A 7 -33.91 17.44 14.93
N GLU A 8 -34.12 17.22 16.22
CA GLU A 8 -33.08 17.45 17.23
C GLU A 8 -31.93 16.44 17.07
N PRO A 9 -30.67 16.86 17.33
CA PRO A 9 -29.52 15.98 17.26
C PRO A 9 -29.60 14.91 18.36
N PHE A 10 -29.40 13.64 17.99
CA PHE A 10 -29.36 12.50 18.90
C PHE A 10 -28.16 12.65 19.85
N THR A 11 -28.35 13.34 20.97
CA THR A 11 -27.40 13.36 22.08
C THR A 11 -27.46 12.00 22.76
N MET A 12 -26.43 11.19 22.54
CA MET A 12 -26.19 9.98 23.32
C MET A 12 -26.28 10.34 24.81
N ASP A 13 -27.29 9.77 25.47
CA ASP A 13 -27.61 9.98 26.87
C ASP A 13 -26.37 9.77 27.76
N GLU A 14 -26.19 10.65 28.73
CA GLU A 14 -25.01 10.68 29.61
C GLU A 14 -24.88 9.38 30.39
N GLU A 15 -26.01 8.74 30.70
CA GLU A 15 -26.09 7.42 31.30
C GLU A 15 -25.54 6.32 30.38
N SER A 16 -25.77 6.43 29.07
CA SER A 16 -25.25 5.50 28.06
C SER A 16 -23.75 5.63 27.86
N ARG A 17 -23.20 6.86 27.96
CA ARG A 17 -21.74 7.08 27.98
C ARG A 17 -21.10 6.49 29.22
N LYS A 18 -21.73 6.67 30.37
CA LYS A 18 -21.25 6.15 31.65
C LYS A 18 -21.25 4.61 31.66
N ARG A 19 -22.32 3.96 31.19
CA ARG A 19 -22.37 2.50 31.05
C ARG A 19 -21.28 1.97 30.12
N ARG A 20 -21.05 2.64 28.98
CA ARG A 20 -19.97 2.24 28.04
C ARG A 20 -18.57 2.42 28.64
N GLN A 21 -18.37 3.45 29.48
CA GLN A 21 -17.12 3.63 30.21
C GLN A 21 -16.93 2.58 31.31
N GLU A 22 -18.00 2.20 32.01
CA GLU A 22 -17.98 1.13 33.03
C GLU A 22 -17.72 -0.25 32.39
N GLU A 23 -18.31 -0.54 31.23
CA GLU A 23 -18.03 -1.76 30.44
C GLU A 23 -16.57 -1.81 29.97
N LEU A 24 -16.03 -0.70 29.46
CA LEU A 24 -14.62 -0.59 29.06
C LEU A 24 -13.67 -0.79 30.25
N ALA A 25 -14.00 -0.23 31.41
CA ALA A 25 -13.21 -0.39 32.62
C ALA A 25 -13.24 -1.83 33.15
N GLU A 26 -14.36 -2.52 33.04
CA GLU A 26 -14.48 -3.94 33.41
C GLU A 26 -13.70 -4.84 32.45
N GLN A 27 -13.76 -4.56 31.15
CA GLN A 27 -12.96 -5.28 30.14
C GLN A 27 -11.45 -5.08 30.31
N LEU A 28 -11.02 -3.86 30.65
CA LEU A 28 -9.62 -3.59 31.02
C LEU A 28 -9.19 -4.37 32.25
N ARG A 29 -10.06 -4.48 33.27
CA ARG A 29 -9.77 -5.26 34.48
C ARG A 29 -9.65 -6.76 34.18
N GLN A 30 -10.55 -7.30 33.36
CA GLN A 30 -10.48 -8.69 32.89
C GLN A 30 -9.21 -8.96 32.07
N PHE A 31 -8.77 -7.98 31.28
CA PHE A 31 -7.51 -8.06 30.52
C PHE A 31 -6.29 -8.03 31.44
N GLU A 32 -6.25 -7.15 32.44
CA GLU A 32 -5.18 -7.10 33.45
C GLU A 32 -5.12 -8.39 34.28
N GLU A 33 -6.27 -8.98 34.64
CA GLU A 33 -6.33 -10.29 35.29
C GLU A 33 -5.82 -11.43 34.38
N LEU A 34 -6.14 -11.40 33.08
CA LEU A 34 -5.60 -12.33 32.09
C LEU A 34 -4.10 -12.14 31.86
N GLU A 35 -3.61 -10.91 31.81
CA GLU A 35 -2.17 -10.60 31.69
C GLU A 35 -1.42 -11.07 32.94
N ALA A 36 -2.00 -10.90 34.13
CA ALA A 36 -1.47 -11.44 35.37
C ALA A 36 -1.45 -12.98 35.34
N LEU A 37 -2.48 -13.63 34.80
CA LEU A 37 -2.55 -15.09 34.64
C LEU A 37 -1.52 -15.62 33.63
N VAL A 38 -1.22 -14.84 32.60
CA VAL A 38 -0.20 -15.16 31.59
C VAL A 38 1.21 -14.91 32.12
N ARG A 39 1.42 -13.85 32.92
CA ARG A 39 2.68 -13.63 33.66
C ARG A 39 2.92 -14.69 34.74
N ASP A 40 1.88 -15.20 35.39
CA ASP A 40 1.97 -16.37 36.28
C ASP A 40 2.24 -17.68 35.50
N HIS A 41 2.05 -17.68 34.17
CA HIS A 41 2.52 -18.75 33.28
C HIS A 41 3.97 -18.58 32.80
N ASP A 42 4.57 -17.39 32.95
CA ASP A 42 6.03 -17.19 32.81
C ASP A 42 6.81 -17.82 33.98
N ASP A 43 6.15 -18.25 35.06
CA ASP A 43 6.75 -19.07 36.12
C ASP A 43 7.07 -20.52 35.67
N PHE A 44 6.75 -20.89 34.43
CA PHE A 44 7.37 -22.07 33.80
C PHE A 44 8.84 -21.84 33.42
N PHE A 45 9.34 -20.60 33.48
CA PHE A 45 10.74 -20.29 33.17
C PHE A 45 11.70 -20.29 34.35
N PHE A 46 11.27 -20.36 35.62
CA PHE A 46 12.23 -20.50 36.72
C PHE A 46 11.65 -21.04 38.04
N THR A 47 11.12 -22.27 38.05
CA THR A 47 11.11 -23.08 39.29
C THR A 47 12.06 -24.26 39.12
N GLY A 48 13.20 -24.20 39.82
CA GLY A 48 14.37 -25.06 39.65
C GLY A 48 14.19 -26.53 40.05
N SER A 49 13.30 -27.27 39.39
CA SER A 49 13.12 -28.71 39.69
C SER A 49 12.72 -29.61 38.52
N ARG A 50 12.78 -29.16 37.25
CA ARG A 50 12.58 -30.07 36.10
C ARG A 50 13.57 -29.86 34.95
N GLY A 51 14.63 -30.66 34.98
CA GLY A 51 15.40 -31.10 33.80
C GLY A 51 16.28 -30.06 33.10
N LYS A 52 17.29 -30.55 32.37
CA LYS A 52 18.10 -29.71 31.48
C LYS A 52 17.20 -29.16 30.35
N PRO A 53 17.29 -27.85 29.99
CA PRO A 53 16.56 -27.31 28.86
C PRO A 53 16.81 -28.17 27.61
N SER A 54 15.75 -28.49 26.86
CA SER A 54 15.90 -29.27 25.63
C SER A 54 16.84 -28.56 24.66
N ALA A 55 17.56 -29.32 23.82
CA ALA A 55 18.52 -28.76 22.88
C ALA A 55 17.89 -27.70 21.95
N TRP A 56 16.61 -27.86 21.64
CA TRP A 56 15.82 -26.91 20.85
C TRP A 56 15.61 -25.57 21.57
N VAL A 57 15.30 -25.59 22.87
CA VAL A 57 15.15 -24.35 23.67
C VAL A 57 16.49 -23.61 23.78
N GLN A 58 17.61 -24.33 23.93
CA GLN A 58 18.93 -23.69 23.92
C GLN A 58 19.28 -23.09 22.56
N GLN A 59 18.88 -23.73 21.46
CA GLN A 59 19.10 -23.22 20.12
C GLN A 59 18.28 -21.96 19.85
N LEU A 60 17.00 -21.92 20.28
CA LEU A 60 16.17 -20.72 20.21
C LEU A 60 16.74 -19.58 21.05
N ARG A 61 17.22 -19.88 22.27
CA ARG A 61 17.86 -18.87 23.12
C ARG A 61 19.09 -18.27 22.48
N LYS A 62 19.98 -19.10 21.91
CA LYS A 62 21.15 -18.63 21.16
C LYS A 62 20.76 -17.78 19.94
N GLY A 63 19.70 -18.16 19.25
CA GLY A 63 19.16 -17.38 18.13
C GLY A 63 18.64 -16.02 18.58
N TYR A 64 17.87 -15.97 19.66
CA TYR A 64 17.35 -14.74 20.25
C TYR A 64 18.50 -13.83 20.74
N ASP A 65 19.46 -14.36 21.49
CA ASP A 65 20.60 -13.61 22.00
C ASP A 65 21.47 -13.04 20.85
N ALA A 66 21.62 -13.79 19.75
CA ALA A 66 22.30 -13.32 18.54
C ALA A 66 21.54 -12.17 17.85
N VAL A 67 20.21 -12.24 17.80
CA VAL A 67 19.37 -11.17 17.22
C VAL A 67 19.42 -9.91 18.08
N VAL A 68 19.26 -10.04 19.40
CA VAL A 68 19.33 -8.93 20.36
C VAL A 68 20.71 -8.26 20.31
N SER A 69 21.80 -9.03 20.34
CA SER A 69 23.16 -8.48 20.26
C SER A 69 23.48 -7.84 18.91
N SER A 70 22.87 -8.30 17.81
CA SER A 70 23.06 -7.71 16.48
C SER A 70 22.35 -6.37 16.30
N ASN A 71 21.31 -6.09 17.11
CA ASN A 71 20.49 -4.89 17.01
C ASN A 71 19.92 -4.48 18.37
N THR A 72 20.79 -4.12 19.31
CA THR A 72 20.38 -3.74 20.68
C THR A 72 19.37 -2.59 20.68
N LEU A 73 19.49 -1.64 19.75
CA LEU A 73 18.53 -0.54 19.52
C LEU A 73 17.08 -0.97 19.31
N ALA A 74 16.84 -2.20 18.86
CA ALA A 74 15.49 -2.72 18.63
C ALA A 74 14.87 -3.41 19.87
N PHE A 75 15.68 -3.71 20.90
CA PHE A 75 15.29 -4.53 22.05
C PHE A 75 15.61 -3.91 23.41
N ASP A 76 16.49 -2.91 23.46
CA ASP A 76 16.80 -2.12 24.66
C ASP A 76 16.11 -0.75 24.56
N GLU A 77 15.13 -0.51 25.43
CA GLU A 77 14.34 0.73 25.42
C GLU A 77 15.18 1.98 25.74
N PHE A 78 16.24 1.85 26.52
CA PHE A 78 17.12 2.96 26.86
C PHE A 78 17.98 3.35 25.66
N GLU A 79 18.61 2.37 25.00
CA GLU A 79 19.38 2.64 23.78
C GLU A 79 18.48 3.12 22.62
N ALA A 80 17.27 2.56 22.50
CA ALA A 80 16.28 3.00 21.52
C ALA A 80 15.91 4.48 21.72
N ARG A 81 15.64 4.88 22.97
CA ARG A 81 15.30 6.26 23.34
C ARG A 81 16.46 7.23 23.07
N ASP A 82 17.68 6.84 23.39
CA ASP A 82 18.87 7.65 23.11
C ASP A 82 19.09 7.83 21.60
N ALA A 83 18.87 6.77 20.80
CA ALA A 83 18.96 6.84 19.35
C ALA A 83 17.84 7.69 18.73
N GLU A 84 16.61 7.60 19.25
CA GLU A 84 15.50 8.47 18.86
C GLU A 84 15.77 9.94 19.21
N GLU A 85 16.31 10.23 20.39
CA GLU A 85 16.67 11.59 20.78
C GLU A 85 17.78 12.16 19.89
N MET A 86 18.79 11.35 19.57
CA MET A 86 19.85 11.73 18.63
C MET A 86 19.28 12.00 17.23
N TYR A 87 18.39 11.13 16.75
CA TYR A 87 17.72 11.31 15.46
C TYR A 87 16.87 12.58 15.44
N ARG A 88 16.15 12.87 16.52
CA ARG A 88 15.34 14.09 16.67
C ARG A 88 16.20 15.35 16.59
N LYS A 89 17.33 15.38 17.30
CA LYS A 89 18.29 16.50 17.24
C LYS A 89 18.83 16.72 15.82
N LYS A 90 19.15 15.63 15.11
CA LYS A 90 19.59 15.70 13.70
C LYS A 90 18.47 16.17 12.75
N ALA A 91 17.23 15.77 13.01
CA ALA A 91 16.08 16.19 12.22
C ALA A 91 15.79 17.69 12.40
N GLU A 92 15.89 18.18 13.65
CA GLU A 92 15.79 19.61 13.98
C GLU A 92 16.90 20.41 13.28
N ALA A 93 18.14 19.92 13.30
CA ALA A 93 19.25 20.54 12.58
C ALA A 93 18.99 20.60 11.05
N ALA A 94 18.62 19.47 10.43
CA ALA A 94 18.32 19.42 9.00
C ALA A 94 17.21 20.39 8.59
N ARG A 95 16.12 20.50 9.38
CA ARG A 95 15.05 21.49 9.16
C ARG A 95 15.53 22.93 9.25
N MET A 96 16.41 23.24 10.21
CA MET A 96 16.99 24.58 10.33
C MET A 96 17.84 24.94 9.09
N PHE A 97 18.58 23.97 8.54
CA PHE A 97 19.35 24.19 7.31
C PHE A 97 18.47 24.25 6.06
N GLU A 98 17.38 23.49 6.00
CA GLU A 98 16.37 23.59 4.95
C GLU A 98 15.75 24.99 4.90
N LEU A 99 15.31 25.51 6.06
CA LEU A 99 14.74 26.86 6.16
C LEU A 99 15.74 27.93 5.72
N ARG A 100 17.02 27.79 6.10
CA ARG A 100 18.09 28.70 5.65
C ARG A 100 18.35 28.58 4.16
N PHE A 101 18.32 27.38 3.60
CA PHE A 101 18.48 27.14 2.17
C PHE A 101 17.33 27.72 1.34
N GLN A 102 16.09 27.65 1.86
CA GLN A 102 14.92 28.21 1.20
C GLN A 102 14.85 29.76 1.28
N SER A 103 15.34 30.36 2.37
CA SER A 103 15.28 31.81 2.62
C SER A 103 16.54 32.59 2.20
N GLY A 104 17.66 31.91 2.00
CA GLY A 104 18.96 32.53 1.69
C GLY A 104 19.28 32.63 0.19
N PRO A 105 20.31 33.42 -0.17
CA PRO A 105 20.86 33.41 -1.52
C PRO A 105 21.43 32.03 -1.84
N LYS A 106 21.03 31.47 -2.99
CA LYS A 106 21.43 30.13 -3.45
C LYS A 106 22.93 30.08 -3.76
N ASN A 107 23.75 29.85 -2.73
CA ASN A 107 25.20 29.67 -2.83
C ASN A 107 25.55 28.18 -2.64
N SER A 108 26.53 27.68 -3.41
CA SER A 108 27.05 26.30 -3.37
C SER A 108 27.31 25.81 -1.95
N LYS A 109 27.94 26.65 -1.11
CA LYS A 109 28.29 26.29 0.27
C LYS A 109 27.06 26.04 1.16
N MET A 110 25.94 26.68 0.87
CA MET A 110 24.69 26.48 1.63
C MET A 110 23.99 25.20 1.21
N ALA A 111 24.03 24.87 -0.08
CA ALA A 111 23.54 23.60 -0.60
C ALA A 111 24.35 22.43 -0.02
N GLU A 112 25.68 22.53 -0.02
CA GLU A 112 26.58 21.52 0.56
C GLU A 112 26.27 21.26 2.04
N ASN A 113 26.08 22.32 2.85
CA ASN A 113 25.71 22.17 4.26
C ASN A 113 24.33 21.52 4.46
N PHE A 114 23.35 21.86 3.61
CA PHE A 114 22.03 21.23 3.67
C PHE A 114 22.11 19.72 3.34
N PHE A 115 22.76 19.37 2.23
CA PHE A 115 22.90 17.96 1.84
C PHE A 115 23.73 17.16 2.84
N PHE A 116 24.77 17.73 3.43
CA PHE A 116 25.53 17.09 4.50
C PHE A 116 24.65 16.71 5.70
N HIS A 117 23.84 17.65 6.21
CA HIS A 117 22.96 17.36 7.35
C HIS A 117 21.79 16.44 7.00
N LEU A 118 21.32 16.48 5.75
CA LEU A 118 20.33 15.54 5.25
C LEU A 118 20.92 14.12 5.22
N GLU A 119 22.14 13.94 4.69
CA GLU A 119 22.86 12.67 4.72
C GLU A 119 23.11 12.17 6.15
N GLU A 120 23.52 13.04 7.07
CA GLU A 120 23.68 12.67 8.49
C GLU A 120 22.37 12.21 9.15
N LEU A 121 21.24 12.83 8.79
CA LEU A 121 19.91 12.44 9.26
C LEU A 121 19.52 11.08 8.70
N HIS A 122 19.71 10.87 7.39
CA HIS A 122 19.47 9.57 6.76
C HIS A 122 20.36 8.47 7.36
N ALA A 123 21.60 8.81 7.70
CA ALA A 123 22.54 7.89 8.28
C ALA A 123 22.23 7.49 9.73
N ALA A 124 21.48 8.31 10.44
CA ALA A 124 21.12 8.11 11.84
C ALA A 124 19.75 7.45 12.03
N ARG A 125 19.10 6.95 10.97
CA ARG A 125 17.78 6.31 11.09
C ARG A 125 17.86 5.09 12.02
N PRO A 126 17.11 5.07 13.14
CA PRO A 126 17.31 4.08 14.22
C PRO A 126 17.16 2.60 13.81
N TYR A 127 16.57 2.32 12.65
CA TYR A 127 16.26 0.96 12.21
C TYR A 127 16.99 0.50 10.94
N PHE A 128 17.87 1.35 10.41
CA PHE A 128 18.75 1.00 9.30
C PHE A 128 20.08 1.69 9.52
N ARG A 129 21.08 0.99 10.08
CA ARG A 129 22.46 1.47 9.96
C ARG A 129 22.81 1.43 8.47
N PRO A 130 23.05 2.56 7.80
CA PRO A 130 23.66 2.49 6.49
C PRO A 130 25.07 1.94 6.64
N PRO A 131 25.61 1.32 5.57
CA PRO A 131 27.02 0.96 5.52
C PRO A 131 27.88 2.19 5.87
N ALA A 132 29.00 1.96 6.55
CA ALA A 132 29.86 3.03 7.05
C ALA A 132 30.27 3.98 5.92
N ALA A 133 30.49 5.27 6.20
CA ALA A 133 30.84 6.28 5.19
C ALA A 133 32.10 5.94 4.36
N SER A 134 32.99 5.09 4.90
CA SER A 134 34.13 4.53 4.17
C SER A 134 33.74 3.55 3.05
N GLN A 135 32.51 3.04 3.07
CA GLN A 135 31.92 2.12 2.08
C GLN A 135 31.02 2.83 1.05
N LEU A 136 30.78 4.14 1.20
CA LEU A 136 29.91 4.94 0.33
C LEU A 136 30.65 5.66 -0.81
N ARG A 137 31.99 5.57 -0.87
CA ARG A 137 32.80 6.27 -1.89
C ARG A 137 32.82 5.63 -3.27
N ASP A 138 32.28 4.43 -3.41
CA ASP A 138 32.06 3.86 -4.73
C ASP A 138 30.74 4.40 -5.28
N LYS A 139 30.82 5.24 -6.31
CA LYS A 139 29.66 5.56 -7.16
C LYS A 139 28.99 4.24 -7.53
N TYR A 140 27.77 4.02 -7.01
CA TYR A 140 26.90 2.94 -7.46
C TYR A 140 26.40 3.24 -8.88
N GLU A 141 27.29 3.20 -9.87
CA GLU A 141 26.89 2.54 -11.11
C GLU A 141 26.64 1.09 -10.70
N ARG A 142 25.38 0.63 -10.78
CA ARG A 142 25.09 -0.79 -10.62
C ARG A 142 25.85 -1.53 -11.71
N ARG A 143 27.09 -1.94 -11.41
CA ARG A 143 27.76 -2.96 -12.19
C ARG A 143 26.82 -4.17 -12.23
N PRO A 144 26.60 -4.81 -13.39
CA PRO A 144 26.02 -6.13 -13.41
C PRO A 144 26.80 -6.96 -12.37
N TRP A 145 26.11 -7.47 -11.36
CA TRP A 145 26.74 -8.39 -10.44
C TRP A 145 26.98 -9.68 -11.23
N SER A 146 28.14 -9.78 -11.87
CA SER A 146 28.63 -11.06 -12.35
C SER A 146 29.17 -11.80 -11.13
N LEU A 147 28.77 -13.06 -10.95
CA LEU A 147 29.57 -14.04 -10.21
C LEU A 147 30.96 -14.04 -10.86
N ALA A 148 31.87 -13.21 -10.39
CA ALA A 148 33.22 -13.11 -10.94
C ALA A 148 33.91 -14.47 -10.72
N ASP A 149 34.26 -15.12 -11.83
CA ASP A 149 35.58 -15.69 -12.12
C ASP A 149 36.32 -16.43 -10.98
N GLY A 150 35.58 -17.12 -10.12
CA GLY A 150 36.10 -18.22 -9.32
C GLY A 150 36.07 -19.47 -10.20
N GLY A 151 37.12 -19.66 -10.99
CA GLY A 151 37.31 -20.79 -11.91
C GLY A 151 37.36 -22.16 -11.24
N GLU A 152 36.25 -22.63 -10.71
CA GLU A 152 35.99 -24.06 -10.54
C GLU A 152 35.11 -24.52 -11.71
N GLN A 153 35.69 -25.34 -12.58
CA GLN A 153 34.92 -26.14 -13.54
C GLN A 153 34.03 -27.10 -12.75
N VAL A 154 32.83 -26.65 -12.37
CA VAL A 154 31.83 -27.51 -11.76
C VAL A 154 31.16 -28.31 -12.87
N PHE A 155 31.74 -29.47 -13.18
CA PHE A 155 31.08 -30.50 -13.97
C PHE A 155 29.71 -30.82 -13.34
N GLY A 156 28.65 -30.67 -14.14
CA GLY A 156 27.36 -31.30 -13.87
C GLY A 156 26.39 -30.58 -12.92
N LYS A 157 26.46 -29.25 -12.74
CA LYS A 157 25.33 -28.55 -12.11
C LYS A 157 24.07 -28.77 -12.95
N PRO A 158 22.98 -29.33 -12.39
CA PRO A 158 21.74 -29.48 -13.13
C PRO A 158 21.25 -28.10 -13.57
N ALA A 159 20.79 -28.00 -14.80
CA ALA A 159 20.27 -26.74 -15.34
C ALA A 159 19.22 -26.15 -14.39
N TRP A 160 19.41 -24.90 -14.02
CA TRP A 160 18.47 -24.20 -13.14
C TRP A 160 17.08 -24.13 -13.79
N SER A 161 16.04 -24.28 -12.98
CA SER A 161 14.64 -24.23 -13.41
C SER A 161 13.77 -23.64 -12.30
N LEU A 162 12.68 -22.98 -12.69
CA LEU A 162 11.77 -22.34 -11.73
C LEU A 162 11.11 -23.35 -10.80
N GLU A 163 10.81 -24.54 -11.32
CA GLU A 163 10.23 -25.67 -10.59
C GLU A 163 11.10 -26.14 -9.42
N LYS A 164 12.41 -25.93 -9.50
CA LYS A 164 13.38 -26.32 -8.46
C LYS A 164 13.89 -25.13 -7.65
N SER A 165 13.43 -23.90 -7.94
CA SER A 165 13.86 -22.67 -7.28
C SER A 165 13.03 -22.35 -6.03
N VAL A 166 13.42 -21.33 -5.25
CA VAL A 166 12.60 -20.78 -4.15
C VAL A 166 11.23 -20.28 -4.63
N PHE A 167 11.11 -19.96 -5.91
CA PHE A 167 9.87 -19.48 -6.52
C PHE A 167 8.88 -20.60 -6.80
N ALA A 168 9.27 -21.88 -6.70
CA ALA A 168 8.46 -23.07 -7.01
C ALA A 168 7.07 -23.04 -6.35
N ARG A 169 7.00 -22.61 -5.08
CA ARG A 169 5.75 -22.57 -4.30
C ARG A 169 4.71 -21.62 -4.88
N ARG A 170 5.12 -20.56 -5.61
CA ARG A 170 4.18 -19.61 -6.23
C ARG A 170 3.20 -20.29 -7.18
N LYS A 171 3.63 -21.34 -7.89
CA LYS A 171 2.76 -22.10 -8.80
C LYS A 171 1.58 -22.74 -8.07
N GLN A 172 1.69 -23.00 -6.77
CA GLN A 172 0.63 -23.56 -5.94
C GLN A 172 -0.11 -22.48 -5.14
N GLU A 173 0.62 -21.51 -4.60
CA GLU A 173 0.10 -20.53 -3.64
C GLU A 173 -0.54 -19.32 -4.32
N SER A 174 -0.05 -18.87 -5.48
CA SER A 174 -0.61 -17.69 -6.15
C SER A 174 -2.00 -17.93 -6.73
N ASP A 175 -2.79 -16.86 -6.87
CA ASP A 175 -4.10 -16.90 -7.52
C ASP A 175 -4.02 -17.29 -9.00
N ALA A 176 -2.90 -16.95 -9.66
CA ALA A 176 -2.64 -17.36 -11.04
C ALA A 176 -2.35 -18.86 -11.19
N LYS A 177 -2.04 -19.56 -10.08
CA LYS A 177 -1.52 -20.95 -10.08
C LYS A 177 -0.36 -21.13 -11.06
N ASN A 178 0.48 -20.10 -11.18
CA ASN A 178 1.57 -20.02 -12.13
C ASN A 178 2.70 -19.13 -11.57
N PHE A 179 3.89 -19.18 -12.16
CA PHE A 179 4.99 -18.27 -11.83
C PHE A 179 4.64 -16.83 -12.21
N TYR A 180 3.93 -16.66 -13.33
CA TYR A 180 3.54 -15.35 -13.86
C TYR A 180 2.04 -15.13 -13.71
N ASP A 181 1.63 -13.87 -13.66
CA ASP A 181 0.21 -13.53 -13.73
C ASP A 181 -0.32 -13.91 -15.12
N THR A 182 -1.43 -14.62 -15.17
CA THR A 182 -2.02 -15.14 -16.42
C THR A 182 -3.13 -14.23 -16.93
N PRO A 183 -3.44 -14.21 -18.24
CA PRO A 183 -4.59 -13.47 -18.78
C PRO A 183 -5.89 -13.82 -18.06
N LYS A 184 -6.11 -15.11 -17.79
CA LYS A 184 -7.26 -15.61 -17.02
C LYS A 184 -7.36 -15.01 -15.61
N LEU A 185 -6.22 -14.79 -14.93
CA LEU A 185 -6.24 -14.12 -13.64
C LEU A 185 -6.66 -12.65 -13.80
N LEU A 186 -6.13 -11.96 -14.81
CA LEU A 186 -6.46 -10.55 -15.06
C LEU A 186 -7.94 -10.37 -15.41
N GLU A 187 -8.48 -11.20 -16.30
CA GLU A 187 -9.92 -11.27 -16.60
C GLU A 187 -10.73 -11.46 -15.31
N ARG A 188 -10.39 -12.45 -14.49
CA ARG A 188 -11.07 -12.67 -13.21
C ARG A 188 -10.98 -11.46 -12.26
N GLN A 189 -9.85 -10.75 -12.26
CA GLN A 189 -9.71 -9.54 -11.44
C GLN A 189 -10.61 -8.41 -11.93
N VAL A 190 -10.66 -8.16 -13.24
CA VAL A 190 -11.55 -7.17 -13.87
C VAL A 190 -13.00 -7.48 -13.51
N GLU A 191 -13.45 -8.72 -13.74
CA GLU A 191 -14.82 -9.14 -13.49
C GLU A 191 -15.25 -8.95 -12.02
N LEU A 192 -14.37 -9.32 -11.09
CA LEU A 192 -14.63 -9.15 -9.66
C LEU A 192 -14.73 -7.68 -9.27
N ASP A 193 -13.86 -6.83 -9.80
CA ASP A 193 -13.91 -5.41 -9.51
C ASP A 193 -15.14 -4.76 -10.17
N TRP A 194 -15.44 -5.11 -11.42
CA TRP A 194 -16.58 -4.59 -12.17
C TRP A 194 -17.90 -4.97 -11.53
N THR A 195 -18.06 -6.23 -11.10
CA THR A 195 -19.25 -6.69 -10.36
C THR A 195 -19.53 -5.81 -9.14
N ARG A 196 -18.48 -5.39 -8.41
CA ARG A 196 -18.61 -4.49 -7.25
C ARG A 196 -18.99 -3.08 -7.66
N VAL A 197 -18.44 -2.57 -8.75
CA VAL A 197 -18.77 -1.26 -9.29
C VAL A 197 -20.25 -1.19 -9.68
N VAL A 198 -20.74 -2.16 -10.46
CA VAL A 198 -22.15 -2.16 -10.92
C VAL A 198 -23.16 -2.52 -9.82
N ALA A 199 -22.72 -3.17 -8.74
CA ALA A 199 -23.57 -3.39 -7.56
C ALA A 199 -23.96 -2.07 -6.85
N LYS A 200 -23.17 -1.00 -7.01
CA LYS A 200 -23.47 0.31 -6.42
C LYS A 200 -24.60 1.01 -7.18
N LYS A 201 -25.78 1.09 -6.56
CA LYS A 201 -26.98 1.75 -7.13
C LYS A 201 -26.70 3.19 -7.58
N ARG A 202 -25.87 3.94 -6.83
CA ARG A 202 -25.49 5.32 -7.17
C ARG A 202 -24.66 5.41 -8.44
N PHE A 203 -23.76 4.46 -8.65
CA PHE A 203 -22.97 4.38 -9.87
C PHE A 203 -23.86 4.09 -11.08
N VAL A 204 -24.72 3.08 -10.98
CA VAL A 204 -25.67 2.73 -12.06
C VAL A 204 -26.62 3.90 -12.38
N LYS A 205 -27.08 4.62 -11.35
CA LYS A 205 -27.90 5.83 -11.54
C LYS A 205 -27.12 6.95 -12.25
N LEU A 206 -25.84 7.12 -11.94
CA LEU A 206 -24.98 8.10 -12.63
C LEU A 206 -24.89 7.79 -14.12
N ILE A 207 -24.59 6.53 -14.49
CA ILE A 207 -24.50 6.10 -15.89
C ILE A 207 -25.80 6.41 -16.64
N ARG A 208 -26.94 5.99 -16.08
CA ARG A 208 -28.27 6.26 -16.67
C ARG A 208 -28.56 7.76 -16.90
N MET A 209 -28.02 8.64 -16.06
CA MET A 209 -28.26 10.08 -16.15
C MET A 209 -27.25 10.82 -17.04
N ALA A 210 -26.05 10.26 -17.21
CA ALA A 210 -24.95 10.92 -17.91
C ALA A 210 -24.92 10.59 -19.40
N ASP A 211 -25.38 9.39 -19.78
CA ASP A 211 -25.33 8.91 -21.16
C ASP A 211 -26.53 9.42 -21.99
N HIS A 212 -26.26 9.93 -23.19
CA HIS A 212 -27.29 10.49 -24.07
C HIS A 212 -28.15 9.40 -24.72
N ASP A 213 -27.55 8.30 -25.17
CA ASP A 213 -28.24 7.23 -25.89
C ASP A 213 -29.20 6.46 -24.96
N ILE A 214 -28.83 6.29 -23.70
CA ILE A 214 -29.76 5.80 -22.67
C ILE A 214 -30.91 6.79 -22.45
N ALA A 215 -30.62 8.10 -22.42
CA ALA A 215 -31.63 9.13 -22.17
C ALA A 215 -32.66 9.27 -23.31
N VAL A 216 -32.23 9.06 -24.55
CA VAL A 216 -33.09 9.05 -25.74
C VAL A 216 -33.75 7.69 -25.97
N GLY A 217 -33.25 6.64 -25.30
CA GLY A 217 -33.77 5.28 -25.39
C GLY A 217 -33.31 4.53 -26.65
N SER A 218 -32.22 4.96 -27.28
CA SER A 218 -31.56 4.29 -28.41
C SER A 218 -30.74 3.09 -27.95
N GLN A 219 -30.23 3.10 -26.72
CA GLN A 219 -29.41 2.03 -26.13
C GLN A 219 -29.94 1.66 -24.74
N SER A 220 -29.80 0.39 -24.37
CA SER A 220 -30.13 -0.06 -23.03
C SER A 220 -28.97 0.20 -22.05
N LEU A 221 -29.30 0.39 -20.78
CA LEU A 221 -28.30 0.56 -19.72
C LEU A 221 -27.30 -0.60 -19.62
N ASN A 222 -27.72 -1.82 -19.93
CA ASN A 222 -26.83 -2.98 -19.87
C ASN A 222 -25.80 -2.97 -21.00
N GLU A 223 -26.21 -2.58 -22.22
CA GLU A 223 -25.30 -2.43 -23.36
C GLU A 223 -24.22 -1.39 -23.04
N GLU A 224 -24.59 -0.24 -22.48
CA GLU A 224 -23.60 0.79 -22.11
C GLU A 224 -22.66 0.32 -20.99
N LEU A 225 -23.19 -0.39 -19.99
CA LEU A 225 -22.34 -0.97 -18.94
C LEU A 225 -21.35 -2.00 -19.51
N ASP A 226 -21.76 -2.79 -20.50
CA ASP A 226 -20.88 -3.76 -21.18
C ASP A 226 -19.82 -3.05 -22.04
N GLU A 227 -20.16 -1.93 -22.67
CA GLU A 227 -19.21 -1.10 -23.43
C GLU A 227 -18.15 -0.47 -22.52
N ILE A 228 -18.57 0.15 -21.40
CA ILE A 228 -17.63 0.67 -20.40
C ILE A 228 -16.76 -0.47 -19.84
N HIS A 229 -17.34 -1.63 -19.56
CA HIS A 229 -16.60 -2.80 -19.09
C HIS A 229 -15.51 -3.21 -20.07
N ASN A 230 -15.82 -3.28 -21.37
CA ASN A 230 -14.85 -3.62 -22.42
C ASN A 230 -13.68 -2.63 -22.46
N VAL A 231 -13.96 -1.32 -22.31
CA VAL A 231 -12.91 -0.29 -22.24
C VAL A 231 -12.03 -0.49 -21.00
N VAL A 232 -12.63 -0.78 -19.84
CA VAL A 232 -11.89 -1.07 -18.60
C VAL A 232 -11.03 -2.33 -18.76
N GLN A 233 -11.57 -3.40 -19.33
CA GLN A 233 -10.87 -4.66 -19.55
C GLN A 233 -9.66 -4.49 -20.48
N ASN A 234 -9.85 -3.78 -21.60
CA ASN A 234 -8.79 -3.51 -22.57
C ASN A 234 -7.64 -2.66 -21.98
N ASN A 235 -7.95 -1.78 -21.01
CA ASN A 235 -6.99 -0.89 -20.37
C ASN A 235 -6.59 -1.34 -18.95
N PHE A 236 -7.00 -2.54 -18.51
CA PHE A 236 -6.94 -2.92 -17.10
C PHE A 236 -5.51 -2.92 -16.55
N MET A 237 -4.53 -3.35 -17.34
CA MET A 237 -3.13 -3.37 -16.90
C MET A 237 -2.61 -1.96 -16.59
N THR A 238 -2.93 -0.98 -17.43
CA THR A 238 -2.57 0.43 -17.22
C THR A 238 -3.30 1.00 -16.00
N ILE A 239 -4.62 0.76 -15.90
CA ILE A 239 -5.45 1.20 -14.77
C ILE A 239 -4.93 0.64 -13.44
N ARG A 240 -4.61 -0.66 -13.39
CA ARG A 240 -4.10 -1.36 -12.20
C ARG A 240 -2.68 -0.92 -11.83
N SER A 241 -1.83 -0.67 -12.83
CA SER A 241 -0.47 -0.20 -12.62
C SER A 241 -0.47 1.22 -12.06
N ALA A 242 -1.31 2.11 -12.60
CA ALA A 242 -1.55 3.45 -12.08
C ALA A 242 -1.94 3.41 -10.60
N PHE A 243 -2.97 2.60 -10.28
CA PHE A 243 -3.45 2.43 -8.91
C PHE A 243 -2.30 2.02 -7.97
N THR A 244 -1.56 0.98 -8.34
CA THR A 244 -0.48 0.44 -7.51
C THR A 244 0.63 1.46 -7.29
N TYR A 245 1.03 2.17 -8.35
CA TYR A 245 2.06 3.21 -8.29
C TYR A 245 1.65 4.36 -7.37
N PHE A 246 0.44 4.90 -7.54
CA PHE A 246 -0.02 6.03 -6.74
C PHE A 246 -0.33 5.64 -5.29
N CYS A 247 -0.77 4.41 -5.01
CA CYS A 247 -0.84 3.88 -3.64
C CYS A 247 0.56 3.82 -2.99
N ALA A 248 1.56 3.30 -3.71
CA ALA A 248 2.94 3.17 -3.21
C ALA A 248 3.68 4.50 -3.03
N LYS A 249 3.24 5.58 -3.68
CA LYS A 249 3.88 6.91 -3.58
C LYS A 249 3.65 7.62 -2.23
N GLY A 250 2.72 7.13 -1.41
CA GLY A 250 2.41 7.73 -0.11
C GLY A 250 3.45 7.44 0.97
N SER A 251 3.55 8.32 1.97
CA SER A 251 4.51 8.20 3.09
C SER A 251 4.20 7.07 4.08
N ASN A 252 3.02 6.46 4.00
CA ASN A 252 2.53 5.43 4.92
C ASN A 252 2.69 4.03 4.32
N ILE A 253 3.94 3.63 4.05
CA ILE A 253 4.29 2.31 3.52
C ILE A 253 4.00 1.27 4.59
N GLY A 254 2.86 0.59 4.49
CA GLY A 254 2.39 -0.40 5.47
C GLY A 254 0.95 -0.80 5.23
N GLU A 255 0.00 0.00 5.71
CA GLU A 255 -1.45 -0.22 5.55
C GLU A 255 -1.99 0.24 4.18
N ALA A 256 -1.34 1.22 3.54
CA ALA A 256 -1.90 1.94 2.39
C ALA A 256 -1.39 1.46 1.01
N CYS A 257 -0.68 0.34 0.94
CA CYS A 257 -0.14 -0.13 -0.35
C CYS A 257 -1.23 -0.68 -1.29
N PHE A 258 -2.41 -0.99 -0.75
CA PHE A 258 -3.52 -1.60 -1.49
C PHE A 258 -4.80 -0.74 -1.50
N SER A 259 -4.75 0.47 -0.93
CA SER A 259 -5.86 1.42 -0.90
C SER A 259 -5.36 2.85 -1.09
N MET A 260 -6.07 3.63 -1.90
CA MET A 260 -5.64 4.97 -2.29
C MET A 260 -6.26 6.04 -1.39
N LYS A 261 -5.46 6.64 -0.51
CA LYS A 261 -5.88 7.78 0.30
C LYS A 261 -6.06 9.05 -0.54
N ILE A 262 -6.82 10.00 -0.01
CA ILE A 262 -7.13 11.27 -0.71
C ILE A 262 -5.87 12.07 -1.10
N ASN A 263 -4.79 12.00 -0.33
CA ASN A 263 -3.53 12.68 -0.68
C ASN A 263 -2.87 12.06 -1.93
N ASN A 264 -2.94 10.74 -2.05
CA ASN A 264 -2.42 10.00 -3.18
C ASN A 264 -3.28 10.25 -4.43
N TRP A 265 -4.61 10.27 -4.26
CA TRP A 265 -5.56 10.70 -5.29
C TRP A 265 -5.25 12.11 -5.81
N ASN A 266 -5.08 13.08 -4.93
CA ASN A 266 -4.73 14.45 -5.32
C ASN A 266 -3.38 14.55 -6.04
N THR A 267 -2.43 13.68 -5.69
CA THR A 267 -1.14 13.56 -6.40
C THR A 267 -1.36 13.02 -7.81
N PHE A 268 -2.13 11.93 -7.95
CA PHE A 268 -2.52 11.38 -9.26
C PHE A 268 -3.17 12.43 -10.14
N CYS A 269 -4.23 13.11 -9.67
CA CYS A 269 -4.95 14.11 -10.46
C CYS A 269 -4.05 15.23 -10.97
N ARG A 270 -3.06 15.64 -10.17
CA ARG A 270 -2.12 16.70 -10.54
C ARG A 270 -1.08 16.24 -11.54
N GLU A 271 -0.45 15.10 -11.28
CA GLU A 271 0.66 14.60 -12.10
C GLU A 271 0.20 14.09 -13.47
N VAL A 272 -1.02 13.57 -13.53
CA VAL A 272 -1.63 13.07 -14.76
C VAL A 272 -2.38 14.18 -15.52
N GLY A 273 -2.43 15.40 -14.96
CA GLY A 273 -3.02 16.56 -15.63
C GLY A 273 -4.56 16.51 -15.73
N LEU A 274 -5.22 15.88 -14.76
CA LEU A 274 -6.68 15.84 -14.69
C LEU A 274 -7.27 17.15 -14.19
N VAL A 275 -6.58 17.83 -13.26
CA VAL A 275 -7.05 19.08 -12.65
C VAL A 275 -7.13 20.18 -13.70
N ASP A 276 -8.32 20.74 -13.87
CA ASP A 276 -8.55 21.95 -14.64
C ASP A 276 -9.06 23.06 -13.70
N PRO A 277 -8.24 24.06 -13.35
CA PRO A 277 -8.64 25.14 -12.45
C PRO A 277 -9.82 25.99 -12.93
N LEU A 278 -10.07 26.03 -14.24
CA LEU A 278 -11.16 26.83 -14.83
C LEU A 278 -12.44 26.02 -14.98
N SER A 279 -12.35 24.69 -14.94
CA SER A 279 -13.51 23.81 -15.04
C SER A 279 -14.34 23.80 -13.76
N ALA A 280 -15.65 23.91 -13.88
CA ALA A 280 -16.57 23.73 -12.74
C ALA A 280 -16.67 22.26 -12.30
N THR A 281 -16.46 21.31 -13.21
CA THR A 281 -16.65 19.86 -12.99
C THR A 281 -15.34 19.09 -12.85
N CYS A 282 -14.19 19.68 -13.20
CA CYS A 282 -12.86 19.06 -13.10
C CYS A 282 -11.81 19.90 -12.37
N ASN A 283 -12.21 20.90 -11.58
CA ASN A 283 -11.30 21.53 -10.63
C ASN A 283 -10.98 20.60 -9.44
N SER A 284 -9.98 20.98 -8.63
CA SER A 284 -9.55 20.22 -7.45
C SER A 284 -10.68 19.94 -6.46
N GLY A 285 -11.60 20.90 -6.26
CA GLY A 285 -12.74 20.71 -5.38
C GLY A 285 -13.71 19.65 -5.90
N ALA A 286 -14.03 19.69 -7.20
CA ALA A 286 -14.88 18.72 -7.86
C ALA A 286 -14.28 17.30 -7.83
N LEU A 287 -12.98 17.16 -8.10
CA LEU A 287 -12.29 15.86 -8.03
C LEU A 287 -12.23 15.30 -6.61
N ASN A 288 -12.09 16.14 -5.58
CA ASN A 288 -12.18 15.70 -4.19
C ASN A 288 -13.62 15.31 -3.80
N ALA A 289 -14.63 16.02 -4.29
CA ALA A 289 -16.02 15.63 -4.09
C ALA A 289 -16.33 14.27 -4.74
N MET A 290 -15.78 13.98 -5.92
CA MET A 290 -15.89 12.66 -6.56
C MET A 290 -15.24 11.56 -5.72
N PHE A 291 -14.08 11.82 -5.11
CA PHE A 291 -13.44 10.87 -4.19
C PHE A 291 -14.37 10.49 -3.04
N LEU A 292 -14.93 11.49 -2.35
CA LEU A 292 -15.86 11.27 -1.25
C LEU A 292 -17.14 10.54 -1.70
N ALA A 293 -17.66 10.89 -2.87
CA ALA A 293 -18.86 10.25 -3.42
C ALA A 293 -18.64 8.78 -3.80
N THR A 294 -17.43 8.43 -4.23
CA THR A 294 -17.06 7.07 -4.67
C THR A 294 -16.82 6.16 -3.47
N ASN A 295 -16.14 6.68 -2.44
CA ASN A 295 -15.80 5.95 -1.21
C ASN A 295 -16.99 5.82 -0.24
N TYR A 296 -18.14 6.43 -0.56
CA TYR A 296 -19.35 6.27 0.24
C TYR A 296 -19.90 4.85 0.12
N GLU A 297 -19.99 4.14 1.24
CA GLU A 297 -20.56 2.80 1.29
C GLU A 297 -22.10 2.84 1.32
N ASP A 298 -22.74 2.32 0.27
CA ASP A 298 -24.15 1.95 0.36
C ASP A 298 -24.22 0.60 1.10
N GLY A 299 -24.68 0.60 2.37
CA GLY A 299 -24.62 -0.56 3.29
C GLY A 299 -25.27 -1.88 2.83
N ASP A 300 -25.92 -1.89 1.66
CA ASP A 300 -26.54 -3.06 1.04
C ASP A 300 -25.73 -3.64 -0.15
N ALA A 301 -24.66 -2.97 -0.60
CA ALA A 301 -23.98 -3.31 -1.87
C ALA A 301 -22.91 -4.40 -1.77
N MET A 302 -22.41 -4.67 -0.56
CA MET A 302 -21.34 -5.64 -0.31
C MET A 302 -21.68 -6.53 0.88
N SER A 303 -21.04 -7.70 0.98
CA SER A 303 -21.20 -8.55 2.15
C SER A 303 -20.59 -7.90 3.40
N GLN A 304 -21.07 -8.26 4.59
CA GLN A 304 -20.57 -7.70 5.86
C GLN A 304 -19.05 -7.87 6.02
N ARG A 305 -18.50 -9.01 5.60
CA ARG A 305 -17.06 -9.27 5.61
C ARG A 305 -16.29 -8.36 4.64
N GLU A 306 -16.86 -8.07 3.49
CA GLU A 306 -16.23 -7.16 2.52
C GLU A 306 -16.28 -5.70 2.98
N GLN A 307 -17.33 -5.31 3.72
CA GLN A 307 -17.40 -3.98 4.36
C GLN A 307 -16.30 -3.84 5.43
N GLU A 308 -16.06 -4.87 6.24
CA GLU A 308 -14.99 -4.88 7.25
C GLU A 308 -13.57 -4.80 6.63
N GLU A 309 -13.37 -5.35 5.44
CA GLU A 309 -12.09 -5.31 4.71
C GLU A 309 -11.93 -4.02 3.87
N ASN A 310 -13.02 -3.29 3.61
CA ASN A 310 -12.98 -2.02 2.89
C ASN A 310 -12.48 -0.90 3.82
N ASN A 311 -11.74 0.06 3.26
CA ASN A 311 -11.22 1.18 4.01
C ASN A 311 -12.09 2.42 3.78
N ASP A 312 -12.89 2.80 4.77
CA ASP A 312 -13.78 3.97 4.75
C ASP A 312 -13.09 5.33 4.49
N ASN A 313 -11.75 5.36 4.40
CA ASN A 313 -10.97 6.57 4.16
C ASN A 313 -10.03 6.46 2.96
N ALA A 314 -10.13 5.39 2.17
CA ALA A 314 -9.25 5.15 1.04
C ALA A 314 -9.93 4.32 -0.06
N LEU A 315 -9.70 4.67 -1.32
CA LEU A 315 -10.29 3.93 -2.44
C LEU A 315 -9.67 2.55 -2.58
N MET A 316 -10.51 1.53 -2.61
CA MET A 316 -10.11 0.19 -3.06
C MET A 316 -10.02 0.14 -4.59
N ARG A 317 -9.45 -0.93 -5.16
CA ARG A 317 -9.22 -1.02 -6.62
C ARG A 317 -10.49 -0.93 -7.46
N PHE A 318 -11.61 -1.46 -6.99
CA PHE A 318 -12.89 -1.34 -7.69
C PHE A 318 -13.43 0.11 -7.64
N GLU A 319 -13.28 0.80 -6.51
CA GLU A 319 -13.64 2.22 -6.38
C GLU A 319 -12.74 3.12 -7.22
N TRP A 320 -11.47 2.73 -7.38
CA TRP A 320 -10.57 3.36 -8.34
C TRP A 320 -11.07 3.24 -9.78
N ILE A 321 -11.66 2.11 -10.18
CA ILE A 321 -12.28 1.99 -11.51
C ILE A 321 -13.51 2.90 -11.60
N GLU A 322 -14.37 2.88 -10.59
CA GLU A 322 -15.57 3.72 -10.52
C GLU A 322 -15.25 5.22 -10.64
N ILE A 323 -14.26 5.71 -9.89
CA ILE A 323 -13.90 7.13 -9.90
C ILE A 323 -13.30 7.57 -11.24
N LEU A 324 -12.59 6.69 -11.95
CA LEU A 324 -12.10 7.00 -13.29
C LEU A 324 -13.26 7.21 -14.27
N VAL A 325 -14.31 6.39 -14.20
CA VAL A 325 -15.53 6.60 -15.01
C VAL A 325 -16.21 7.92 -14.66
N ARG A 326 -16.31 8.27 -13.36
CA ARG A 326 -16.83 9.58 -12.91
C ARG A 326 -16.03 10.74 -13.48
N VAL A 327 -14.70 10.64 -13.48
CA VAL A 327 -13.80 11.65 -14.06
C VAL A 327 -13.96 11.73 -15.58
N ALA A 328 -14.10 10.60 -16.28
CA ALA A 328 -14.33 10.57 -17.72
C ALA A 328 -15.60 11.36 -18.09
N ILE A 329 -16.71 11.10 -17.40
CA ILE A 329 -17.97 11.83 -17.56
C ILE A 329 -17.76 13.33 -17.30
N ALA A 330 -17.17 13.68 -16.15
CA ALA A 330 -17.01 15.08 -15.78
C ALA A 330 -16.12 15.85 -16.76
N LYS A 331 -15.04 15.24 -17.27
CA LYS A 331 -14.03 15.89 -18.09
C LYS A 331 -14.39 15.93 -19.57
N PHE A 332 -14.89 14.83 -20.12
CA PHE A 332 -15.09 14.70 -21.57
C PHE A 332 -16.54 14.91 -22.00
N ILE A 333 -17.51 14.68 -21.12
CA ILE A 333 -18.93 14.91 -21.42
C ILE A 333 -19.37 16.29 -20.88
N GLN A 334 -19.23 16.51 -19.57
CA GLN A 334 -19.79 17.70 -18.93
C GLN A 334 -18.98 18.98 -19.19
N ASP A 335 -17.66 18.91 -19.04
CA ASP A 335 -16.76 20.06 -19.18
C ASP A 335 -16.49 20.38 -20.66
N LYS A 336 -15.82 19.47 -21.36
CA LYS A 336 -15.32 19.71 -22.72
C LYS A 336 -16.32 19.39 -23.82
N ARG A 337 -17.40 18.65 -23.53
CA ARG A 337 -18.39 18.19 -24.51
C ARG A 337 -17.75 17.56 -25.76
N MET A 338 -16.73 16.73 -25.55
CA MET A 338 -16.01 16.04 -26.62
C MET A 338 -16.75 14.80 -27.14
N THR A 339 -17.59 14.21 -26.29
CA THR A 339 -18.43 13.06 -26.60
C THR A 339 -19.67 13.10 -25.72
N GLU A 340 -20.71 12.38 -26.12
CA GLU A 340 -21.95 12.16 -25.35
C GLU A 340 -22.07 10.72 -24.83
N ASP A 341 -21.19 9.83 -25.30
CA ASP A 341 -21.06 8.42 -24.91
C ASP A 341 -19.96 8.23 -23.85
N ILE A 342 -20.29 7.50 -22.78
CA ILE A 342 -19.41 7.30 -21.61
C ILE A 342 -18.26 6.34 -21.94
N SER A 343 -18.50 5.31 -22.74
CA SER A 343 -17.45 4.37 -23.14
C SER A 343 -16.33 5.08 -23.91
N THR A 344 -16.68 5.92 -24.90
CA THR A 344 -15.73 6.81 -25.60
C THR A 344 -15.05 7.80 -24.66
N ALA A 345 -15.78 8.36 -23.68
CA ALA A 345 -15.19 9.27 -22.69
C ALA A 345 -14.11 8.56 -21.85
N MET A 346 -14.35 7.30 -21.49
CA MET A 346 -13.39 6.47 -20.77
C MET A 346 -12.16 6.13 -21.62
N GLU A 347 -12.34 5.87 -22.92
CA GLU A 347 -11.21 5.70 -23.85
C GLU A 347 -10.34 6.96 -23.93
N TYR A 348 -10.95 8.15 -23.99
CA TYR A 348 -10.23 9.42 -23.96
C TYR A 348 -9.46 9.63 -22.66
N LEU A 349 -10.01 9.22 -21.52
CA LEU A 349 -9.30 9.26 -20.25
C LEU A 349 -8.06 8.35 -20.28
N CYS A 350 -8.20 7.10 -20.74
CA CYS A 350 -7.07 6.19 -20.85
C CYS A 350 -6.00 6.75 -21.77
N ARG A 351 -6.38 7.17 -22.99
CA ARG A 351 -5.45 7.62 -24.03
C ARG A 351 -4.75 8.94 -23.71
N TYR A 352 -5.49 9.95 -23.23
CA TYR A 352 -4.91 11.28 -23.03
C TYR A 352 -4.22 11.47 -21.68
N HIS A 353 -4.54 10.62 -20.71
CA HIS A 353 -4.06 10.77 -19.35
C HIS A 353 -3.28 9.54 -18.86
N LEU A 354 -3.86 8.34 -18.93
CA LEU A 354 -3.20 7.15 -18.38
C LEU A 354 -2.00 6.68 -19.24
N ASP A 355 -2.10 6.74 -20.57
CA ASP A 355 -1.00 6.32 -21.46
C ASP A 355 0.18 7.29 -21.44
N THR A 356 -0.03 8.52 -20.93
CA THR A 356 1.01 9.54 -20.80
C THR A 356 1.75 9.50 -19.46
N MET A 357 1.39 8.55 -18.60
CA MET A 357 2.03 8.39 -17.30
C MET A 357 3.52 8.05 -17.41
N PRO A 358 4.31 8.38 -16.37
CA PRO A 358 5.73 8.03 -16.34
C PRO A 358 5.94 6.50 -16.37
N ALA A 359 7.10 6.06 -16.86
CA ALA A 359 7.41 4.64 -17.05
C ALA A 359 7.32 3.81 -15.76
N GLU A 360 7.57 4.45 -14.61
CA GLU A 360 7.46 3.84 -13.29
C GLU A 360 6.01 3.49 -12.91
N ALA A 361 5.03 4.17 -13.50
CA ALA A 361 3.61 3.94 -13.28
C ALA A 361 3.00 2.92 -14.27
N THR A 362 3.77 2.44 -15.25
CA THR A 362 3.32 1.51 -16.30
C THR A 362 4.08 0.17 -16.28
N LEU A 363 4.70 -0.16 -15.15
CA LEU A 363 5.53 -1.37 -14.99
C LEU A 363 4.70 -2.66 -15.08
N ASP A 364 5.02 -3.51 -16.06
CA ASP A 364 4.54 -4.90 -16.08
C ASP A 364 5.32 -5.74 -15.05
N VAL A 365 4.61 -6.15 -14.00
CA VAL A 365 5.09 -7.06 -12.95
C VAL A 365 5.66 -8.37 -13.50
N ASN A 366 5.14 -8.89 -14.62
CA ASN A 366 5.67 -10.10 -15.24
C ASN A 366 6.98 -9.84 -15.99
N VAL A 367 7.18 -8.65 -16.56
CA VAL A 367 8.49 -8.25 -17.12
C VAL A 367 9.53 -8.19 -16.01
N PHE A 368 9.21 -7.58 -14.87
CA PHE A 368 10.11 -7.57 -13.70
C PHE A 368 10.45 -9.00 -13.25
N ARG A 369 9.44 -9.87 -13.12
CA ARG A 369 9.65 -11.29 -12.76
C ARG A 369 10.59 -11.97 -13.75
N ARG A 370 10.31 -11.89 -15.05
CA ARG A 370 11.13 -12.56 -16.09
C ARG A 370 12.56 -12.04 -16.18
N THR A 371 12.75 -10.73 -16.05
CA THR A 371 14.03 -10.09 -16.43
C THR A 371 14.92 -9.77 -15.25
N ARG A 372 14.36 -9.65 -14.03
CA ARG A 372 15.10 -9.18 -12.86
C ARG A 372 15.01 -10.11 -11.65
N PHE A 373 13.88 -10.80 -11.46
CA PHE A 373 13.64 -11.52 -10.21
C PHE A 373 13.77 -13.03 -10.32
N TYR A 374 13.20 -13.65 -11.35
CA TYR A 374 13.25 -15.09 -11.58
C TYR A 374 14.51 -15.47 -12.33
N SER A 375 15.65 -15.34 -11.64
CA SER A 375 16.96 -15.77 -12.12
C SER A 375 17.59 -16.76 -11.13
N GLU A 376 18.53 -17.56 -11.63
CA GLU A 376 19.35 -18.46 -10.80
C GLU A 376 20.11 -17.67 -9.72
N GLU A 377 20.63 -16.50 -10.07
CA GLU A 377 21.33 -15.61 -9.14
C GLU A 377 20.44 -15.21 -7.95
N MET A 378 19.21 -14.77 -8.22
CA MET A 378 18.26 -14.38 -7.17
C MET A 378 17.78 -15.57 -6.35
N ASP A 379 17.59 -16.73 -6.96
CA ASP A 379 17.26 -17.98 -6.25
C ASP A 379 18.36 -18.33 -5.23
N LEU A 380 19.62 -18.34 -5.65
CA LEU A 380 20.75 -18.61 -4.75
C LEU A 380 20.87 -17.58 -3.64
N LEU A 381 20.70 -16.30 -3.96
CA LEU A 381 20.76 -15.22 -2.98
C LEU A 381 19.64 -15.34 -1.94
N LEU A 382 18.40 -15.56 -2.37
CA LEU A 382 17.25 -15.70 -1.47
C LEU A 382 17.34 -16.95 -0.61
N ARG A 383 17.86 -18.07 -1.13
CA ARG A 383 18.14 -19.28 -0.32
C ARG A 383 19.16 -19.01 0.77
N LYS A 384 20.23 -18.28 0.45
CA LYS A 384 21.28 -17.96 1.42
C LYS A 384 20.75 -17.15 2.60
N TYR A 385 19.77 -16.27 2.35
CA TYR A 385 19.24 -15.35 3.36
C TYR A 385 17.81 -15.69 3.80
N SER A 386 17.27 -16.87 3.45
CA SER A 386 15.86 -17.22 3.72
C SER A 386 15.52 -17.15 5.20
N ASP A 387 16.37 -17.75 6.03
CA ASP A 387 16.14 -17.85 7.47
C ASP A 387 16.18 -16.46 8.13
N PHE A 388 17.12 -15.61 7.68
CA PHE A 388 17.17 -14.22 8.13
C PHE A 388 15.93 -13.43 7.73
N LEU A 389 15.51 -13.52 6.46
CA LEU A 389 14.31 -12.83 5.97
C LEU A 389 13.05 -13.33 6.69
N GLU A 390 12.96 -14.62 6.97
CA GLU A 390 11.86 -15.20 7.75
C GLU A 390 11.89 -14.73 9.20
N SER A 391 13.05 -14.67 9.84
CA SER A 391 13.21 -14.11 11.18
C SER A 391 12.80 -12.64 11.22
N VAL A 392 13.24 -11.81 10.28
CA VAL A 392 12.82 -10.41 10.14
C VAL A 392 11.30 -10.35 10.00
N PHE A 393 10.73 -11.12 9.08
CA PHE A 393 9.29 -11.14 8.88
C PHE A 393 8.54 -11.53 10.16
N ARG A 394 8.97 -12.58 10.87
CA ARG A 394 8.35 -13.01 12.13
C ARG A 394 8.46 -11.96 13.23
N CYS A 395 9.63 -11.32 13.38
CA CYS A 395 9.86 -10.27 14.37
C CYS A 395 8.96 -9.04 14.14
N TYR A 396 8.84 -8.58 12.90
CA TYR A 396 8.04 -7.39 12.59
C TYR A 396 6.55 -7.69 12.38
N LYS A 397 6.18 -8.92 11.98
CA LYS A 397 4.79 -9.39 11.99
C LYS A 397 4.24 -9.45 13.42
N ALA A 398 5.06 -9.81 14.40
CA ALA A 398 4.66 -9.92 15.80
C ALA A 398 4.43 -8.58 16.51
N LYS A 399 4.93 -7.45 15.98
CA LYS A 399 4.68 -6.11 16.54
C LYS A 399 3.24 -5.60 16.37
N ASN A 400 2.40 -6.33 15.63
CA ASN A 400 0.96 -6.07 15.49
C ASN A 400 0.13 -7.26 16.03
N SER A 401 0.51 -7.77 17.21
CA SER A 401 -0.11 -8.94 17.86
C SER A 401 -1.62 -8.78 18.10
N SER A 402 -2.10 -7.56 18.28
CA SER A 402 -3.52 -7.23 18.54
C SER A 402 -4.45 -7.40 17.32
N ARG A 403 -3.97 -7.79 16.13
CA ARG A 403 -4.85 -7.99 14.96
C ARG A 403 -5.04 -9.45 14.53
N TYR A 404 -4.30 -10.38 15.12
CA TYR A 404 -4.27 -11.78 14.66
C TYR A 404 -4.53 -12.80 15.76
N PHE A 405 -4.87 -12.36 16.97
CA PHE A 405 -5.28 -13.21 18.10
C PHE A 405 -6.78 -13.07 18.44
N TRP A 406 -7.61 -12.85 17.42
CA TRP A 406 -9.06 -12.96 17.52
C TRP A 406 -9.54 -14.23 16.80
#